data_AF-A0A2W7VPM4-F1
#
_entry.id   AF-A0A2W7VPM4-F1
#
_cell.length_a   1.000
_cell.length_b   1.000
_cell.length_c   1.000
_cell.angle_alpha   90.00
_cell.angle_beta   90.00
_cell.angle_gamma   90.00
#
_symmetry.space_group_name_H-M   'P 1'
#
loop_
_entity.id
_entity.type
_entity.pdbx_description
1 polymer ?
#
loop_
_entity_poly.entity_id
_entity_poly.type
_entity_poly.pdbx_seq_one_letter_code
_entity_poly.pdbx_strand_id
1 'polypeptide(L)'
;MKKITLLLAALVLSATHSYAQIKVTKIRNKDKDHYIATIIGYPVTGLYSYVNQVEPITILNADGTGIMQNEDLVKENIIWGIECSESGVPIFKEGFNSASYSFWYRITGSAKSKTDDGNNWILQSFSIHYDKKKIFISGERVKEYIE
;
A
#
# COMPACT_ATOMS: atom_id res chain seq x y z
N MET A 1 -45.45 -9.05 -20.20
CA MET A 1 -45.03 -7.94 -19.31
C MET A 1 -44.20 -8.44 -18.12
N LYS A 2 -44.70 -9.31 -17.23
CA LYS A 2 -43.98 -9.78 -16.02
C LYS A 2 -42.56 -10.34 -16.23
N LYS A 3 -42.29 -11.08 -17.32
CA LYS A 3 -40.97 -11.68 -17.57
C LYS A 3 -39.89 -10.67 -18.01
N ILE A 4 -40.29 -9.59 -18.69
CA ILE A 4 -39.39 -8.53 -19.15
C ILE A 4 -38.99 -7.65 -17.96
N THR A 5 -39.95 -7.35 -17.06
CA THR A 5 -39.69 -6.59 -15.84
C THR A 5 -38.71 -7.32 -14.90
N LEU A 6 -38.79 -8.65 -14.84
CA LEU A 6 -37.86 -9.48 -14.04
C LEU A 6 -36.43 -9.45 -14.61
N LEU A 7 -36.29 -9.44 -15.94
CA LEU A 7 -35.01 -9.40 -16.64
C LEU A 7 -34.32 -8.03 -16.49
N LEU A 8 -35.08 -6.95 -16.57
CA LEU A 8 -34.60 -5.59 -16.30
C LEU A 8 -34.17 -5.41 -14.84
N ALA A 9 -34.92 -5.97 -13.88
CA ALA A 9 -34.54 -5.92 -12.47
C ALA A 9 -33.23 -6.68 -12.20
N ALA A 10 -33.02 -7.84 -12.82
CA ALA A 10 -31.77 -8.60 -12.70
C ALA A 10 -30.57 -7.86 -13.32
N LEU A 11 -30.75 -7.19 -14.46
CA LEU A 11 -29.69 -6.44 -15.14
C LEU A 11 -29.23 -5.21 -14.32
N VAL A 12 -30.18 -4.50 -13.68
CA VAL A 12 -29.89 -3.35 -12.82
C VAL A 12 -29.14 -3.78 -11.54
N LEU A 13 -29.48 -4.93 -10.96
CA LEU A 13 -28.79 -5.47 -9.78
C LEU A 13 -27.37 -5.96 -10.08
N SER A 14 -27.11 -6.47 -11.30
CA SER A 14 -25.76 -6.85 -11.71
C SER A 14 -24.83 -5.66 -12.00
N ALA A 15 -25.39 -4.50 -12.38
CA ALA A 15 -24.62 -3.31 -12.67
C ALA A 15 -24.10 -2.58 -11.41
N THR A 16 -24.66 -2.86 -10.23
CA THR A 16 -24.27 -2.20 -8.97
C THR A 16 -23.04 -2.81 -8.29
N HIS A 17 -22.44 -3.86 -8.84
CA HIS A 17 -21.31 -4.57 -8.21
C HIS A 17 -19.91 -4.06 -8.55
N SER A 18 -19.74 -2.99 -9.33
CA SER A 18 -18.42 -2.67 -9.88
C SER A 18 -17.97 -1.23 -9.76
N TYR A 19 -18.02 -0.65 -8.55
CA TYR A 19 -17.12 0.44 -8.15
C TYR A 19 -16.85 0.38 -6.64
N ALA A 20 -16.07 -0.61 -6.19
CA ALA A 20 -15.43 -0.47 -4.89
C ALA A 20 -14.46 0.73 -5.00
N GLN A 21 -14.87 1.88 -4.47
CA GLN A 21 -14.01 3.07 -4.44
C GLN A 21 -12.72 2.70 -3.70
N ILE A 22 -11.57 3.01 -4.30
CA ILE A 22 -10.28 2.82 -3.64
C ILE A 22 -10.30 3.62 -2.35
N LYS A 23 -10.04 2.96 -1.22
CA LYS A 23 -9.96 3.63 0.08
C LYS A 23 -8.72 4.54 0.09
N VAL A 24 -8.96 5.85 0.04
CA VAL A 24 -7.93 6.87 0.14
C VAL A 24 -7.88 7.41 1.57
N THR A 25 -6.68 7.51 2.13
CA THR A 25 -6.45 8.10 3.45
C THR A 25 -5.64 9.38 3.28
N LYS A 26 -6.15 10.50 3.80
CA LYS A 26 -5.41 11.75 3.88
C LYS A 26 -4.43 11.69 5.05
N ILE A 27 -3.17 12.05 4.80
CA ILE A 27 -2.12 12.15 5.83
C ILE A 27 -1.51 13.55 5.80
N ARG A 28 -0.95 14.00 6.92
CA ARG A 28 -0.23 15.26 7.04
C ARG A 28 1.24 14.99 7.30
N ASN A 29 2.14 15.63 6.56
CA ASN A 29 3.57 15.64 6.86
C ASN A 29 4.13 17.04 6.63
N LYS A 30 4.78 17.65 7.65
CA LYS A 30 5.42 18.98 7.58
C LYS A 30 4.54 20.03 6.89
N ASP A 31 3.31 20.16 7.37
CA ASP A 31 2.27 21.08 6.88
C ASP A 31 1.73 20.80 5.47
N LYS A 32 2.18 19.74 4.79
CA LYS A 32 1.63 19.30 3.51
C LYS A 32 0.65 18.16 3.68
N ASP A 33 -0.42 18.23 2.91
CA ASP A 33 -1.39 17.15 2.77
C ASP A 33 -0.91 16.18 1.69
N HIS A 34 -1.02 14.90 2.01
CA HIS A 34 -0.72 13.78 1.13
C HIS A 34 -1.90 12.80 1.15
N TYR A 35 -2.01 11.99 0.12
CA TYR A 35 -3.05 10.96 0.02
C TYR A 35 -2.39 9.62 -0.22
N ILE A 36 -2.83 8.61 0.53
CA ILE A 36 -2.29 7.26 0.41
C ILE A 36 -3.38 6.22 0.19
N ALA A 37 -3.04 5.19 -0.57
CA ALA A 37 -3.86 4.01 -0.82
C ALA A 37 -3.00 2.73 -0.73
N THR A 38 -3.63 1.61 -0.39
CA THR A 38 -2.95 0.29 -0.32
C THR A 38 -3.03 -0.50 -1.63
N ILE A 39 -3.88 -0.06 -2.56
CA ILE A 39 -4.13 -0.72 -3.85
C ILE A 39 -3.61 0.20 -4.95
N ILE A 40 -2.64 -0.30 -5.73
CA ILE A 40 -2.01 0.46 -6.83
C ILE A 40 -1.98 -0.30 -8.17
N GLY A 41 -2.79 -1.36 -8.30
CA GLY A 41 -2.79 -2.23 -9.48
C GLY A 41 -1.68 -3.28 -9.51
N TYR A 42 -0.93 -3.45 -8.41
CA TYR A 42 0.09 -4.48 -8.21
C TYR A 42 -0.09 -5.17 -6.85
N PRO A 43 0.37 -6.42 -6.68
CA PRO A 43 0.24 -7.16 -5.43
C PRO A 43 1.27 -6.67 -4.38
N VAL A 44 1.03 -5.49 -3.80
CA VAL A 44 1.92 -4.87 -2.80
C VAL A 44 1.91 -5.61 -1.47
N THR A 45 0.77 -6.16 -1.05
CA THR A 45 0.65 -6.83 0.26
C THR A 45 1.50 -8.09 0.34
N GLY A 46 2.09 -8.38 1.49
CA GLY A 46 2.85 -9.61 1.72
C GLY A 46 4.10 -9.39 2.57
N LEU A 47 4.96 -10.42 2.58
CA LEU A 47 6.22 -10.42 3.29
C LEU A 47 7.35 -9.96 2.37
N TYR A 48 8.15 -9.03 2.87
CA TYR A 48 9.38 -8.54 2.28
C TYR A 48 10.54 -8.89 3.21
N SER A 49 11.65 -9.37 2.66
CA SER A 49 12.87 -9.67 3.40
C SER A 49 14.10 -9.18 2.63
N TYR A 50 15.25 -9.15 3.28
CA TYR A 50 16.51 -8.95 2.57
C TYR A 50 16.83 -10.18 1.72
N VAL A 51 17.55 -9.97 0.61
CA VAL A 51 17.99 -11.06 -0.27
C VAL A 51 18.78 -12.08 0.55
N ASN A 52 18.38 -13.34 0.48
CA ASN A 52 18.99 -14.47 1.20
C ASN A 52 18.95 -14.36 2.74
N GLN A 53 18.01 -13.60 3.31
CA GLN A 53 17.82 -13.52 4.76
C GLN A 53 16.38 -13.89 5.16
N VAL A 54 16.26 -14.48 6.36
CA VAL A 54 14.97 -14.83 6.97
C VAL A 54 14.39 -13.68 7.79
N GLU A 55 15.26 -12.91 8.46
CA GLU A 55 14.95 -11.69 9.20
C GLU A 55 16.08 -10.66 8.96
N PRO A 56 15.81 -9.35 9.06
CA PRO A 56 14.53 -8.74 9.43
C PRO A 56 13.51 -8.67 8.29
N ILE A 57 12.22 -8.72 8.65
CA ILE A 57 11.10 -8.74 7.69
C ILE A 57 10.25 -7.47 7.74
N THR A 58 9.47 -7.24 6.68
CA THR A 58 8.36 -6.30 6.66
C THR A 58 7.12 -7.00 6.12
N ILE A 59 6.00 -6.88 6.83
CA ILE A 59 4.71 -7.45 6.45
C ILE A 59 3.75 -6.31 6.17
N LEU A 60 3.16 -6.29 4.98
CA LEU A 60 2.16 -5.31 4.56
C LEU A 60 0.80 -5.99 4.37
N ASN A 61 -0.19 -5.63 5.19
CA ASN A 61 -1.56 -6.15 5.12
C ASN A 61 -2.47 -5.25 4.27
N ALA A 62 -3.48 -5.83 3.63
CA ALA A 62 -4.36 -5.13 2.67
C ALA A 62 -5.15 -3.95 3.28
N ASP A 63 -5.42 -3.99 4.58
CA ASP A 63 -6.15 -2.96 5.32
C ASP A 63 -5.31 -1.71 5.65
N GLY A 64 -4.02 -1.72 5.27
CA GLY A 64 -3.07 -0.65 5.56
C GLY A 64 -2.34 -0.81 6.89
N THR A 65 -2.51 -1.93 7.59
CA THR A 65 -1.68 -2.29 8.74
C THR A 65 -0.47 -3.11 8.32
N GLY A 66 0.52 -3.24 9.19
CA GLY A 66 1.69 -4.06 8.92
C GLY A 66 2.62 -4.17 10.11
N ILE A 67 3.75 -4.83 9.88
CA ILE A 67 4.86 -4.95 10.83
C ILE A 67 6.15 -4.62 10.09
N MET A 68 7.01 -3.80 10.69
CA MET A 68 8.38 -3.57 10.23
C MET A 68 9.35 -4.02 11.32
N GLN A 69 10.29 -4.88 10.96
CA GLN A 69 11.35 -5.32 11.85
C GLN A 69 12.63 -4.54 11.54
N ASN A 70 13.24 -3.99 12.59
CA ASN A 70 14.53 -3.32 12.53
C ASN A 70 15.68 -4.36 12.60
N GLU A 71 16.93 -3.94 12.35
CA GLU A 71 18.10 -4.82 12.39
C GLU A 71 18.36 -5.44 13.78
N ASP A 72 17.92 -4.76 14.84
CA ASP A 72 17.94 -5.27 16.22
C ASP A 72 16.80 -6.30 16.51
N LEU A 73 16.08 -6.71 15.46
CA LEU A 73 14.96 -7.65 15.47
C LEU A 73 13.71 -7.16 16.21
N VAL A 74 13.67 -5.89 16.65
CA VAL A 74 12.48 -5.29 17.25
C VAL A 74 11.40 -5.16 16.19
N LYS A 75 10.20 -5.66 16.49
CA LYS A 75 9.03 -5.61 15.63
C LYS A 75 8.16 -4.41 16.00
N GLU A 76 7.94 -3.52 15.05
CA GLU A 76 7.09 -2.35 15.21
C GLU A 76 5.85 -2.49 14.33
N ASN A 77 4.66 -2.34 14.93
CA ASN A 77 3.43 -2.28 14.15
C ASN A 77 3.41 -0.98 13.36
N ILE A 78 2.99 -1.04 12.10
CA ILE A 78 2.91 0.13 11.24
C ILE A 78 1.50 0.30 10.66
N ILE A 79 1.16 1.54 10.34
CA ILE A 79 0.15 1.85 9.32
C ILE A 79 0.90 2.36 8.10
N TRP A 80 0.50 1.94 6.90
CA TRP A 80 1.20 2.25 5.67
C TRP A 80 0.26 2.55 4.51
N GLY A 81 0.82 3.14 3.45
CA GLY A 81 0.19 3.29 2.15
C GLY A 81 1.16 3.83 1.09
N ILE A 82 0.75 3.75 -0.17
CA ILE A 82 1.47 4.32 -1.30
C ILE A 82 0.81 5.64 -1.70
N GLU A 83 1.63 6.65 -1.99
CA GLU A 83 1.15 7.97 -2.42
C GLU A 83 0.26 7.88 -3.66
N CYS A 84 -0.86 8.58 -3.63
CA CYS A 84 -1.83 8.68 -4.69
C CYS A 84 -2.43 10.09 -4.79
N SER A 85 -3.25 10.34 -5.80
CA SER A 85 -4.12 11.50 -5.86
C SER A 85 -5.25 11.40 -4.82
N GLU A 86 -5.98 12.50 -4.61
CA GLU A 86 -7.21 12.50 -3.80
C GLU A 86 -8.26 11.50 -4.33
N SER A 87 -8.25 11.20 -5.63
CA SER A 87 -9.11 10.19 -6.27
C SER A 87 -8.57 8.76 -6.19
N GLY A 88 -7.40 8.53 -5.59
CA GLY A 88 -6.80 7.21 -5.41
C GLY A 88 -5.98 6.72 -6.61
N VAL A 89 -5.66 7.58 -7.57
CA VAL A 89 -4.76 7.24 -8.70
C VAL A 89 -3.32 7.25 -8.19
N PRO A 90 -2.55 6.15 -8.29
CA PRO A 90 -1.17 6.09 -7.79
C PRO A 90 -0.27 7.15 -8.44
N ILE A 91 0.57 7.79 -7.63
CA ILE A 91 1.59 8.74 -8.12
C ILE A 91 2.94 8.02 -8.18
N PHE A 92 3.52 7.95 -9.37
CA PHE A 92 4.80 7.29 -9.58
C PHE A 92 5.67 8.01 -10.61
N LYS A 93 6.96 7.68 -10.58
CA LYS A 93 7.93 8.05 -11.61
C LYS A 93 8.22 6.81 -12.45
N GLU A 94 8.03 6.93 -13.76
CA GLU A 94 8.36 5.88 -14.72
C GLU A 94 9.88 5.77 -14.90
N GLY A 95 10.36 4.53 -15.04
CA GLY A 95 11.71 4.18 -15.43
C GLY A 95 11.69 3.11 -16.52
N PHE A 96 12.83 2.84 -17.15
CA PHE A 96 12.92 2.01 -18.36
C PHE A 96 12.21 0.64 -18.26
N ASN A 97 12.29 -0.04 -17.11
CA ASN A 97 11.55 -1.28 -16.79
C ASN A 97 11.13 -1.31 -15.31
N SER A 98 10.74 -0.15 -14.80
CA SER A 98 10.34 -0.01 -13.40
C SER A 98 9.41 1.16 -13.17
N ALA A 99 8.69 1.14 -12.06
CA ALA A 99 8.02 2.32 -11.52
C ALA A 99 8.44 2.55 -10.08
N SER A 100 8.66 3.81 -9.73
CA SER A 100 9.05 4.26 -8.39
C SER A 100 7.93 5.07 -7.76
N TYR A 101 7.55 4.70 -6.55
CA TYR A 101 6.48 5.27 -5.76
C TYR A 101 7.01 5.83 -4.44
N SER A 102 6.20 6.67 -3.81
CA SER A 102 6.40 7.11 -2.43
C SER A 102 5.64 6.19 -1.49
N PHE A 103 6.35 5.48 -0.61
CA PHE A 103 5.77 4.66 0.44
C PHE A 103 5.81 5.41 1.75
N TRP A 104 4.64 5.59 2.36
CA TRP A 104 4.48 6.23 3.64
C TRP A 104 4.12 5.20 4.69
N TYR A 105 4.74 5.32 5.85
CA TYR A 105 4.31 4.56 7.01
C TYR A 105 4.46 5.36 8.29
N ARG A 106 3.76 4.93 9.33
CA ARG A 106 3.94 5.42 10.70
C ARG A 106 3.97 4.25 11.65
N ILE A 107 4.77 4.36 12.70
CA ILE A 107 4.84 3.35 13.75
C ILE A 107 3.66 3.56 14.70
N THR A 108 3.03 2.45 15.10
CA THR A 108 1.90 2.42 16.03
C THR A 108 2.20 1.51 17.21
N GLY A 109 1.73 1.88 18.40
CA GLY A 109 1.80 1.02 19.60
C GLY A 109 3.17 0.92 20.29
N SER A 110 4.23 1.57 19.79
CA SER A 110 5.50 1.67 20.53
C SER A 110 5.46 2.78 21.58
N ALA A 111 6.36 2.77 22.57
CA ALA A 111 6.48 3.87 23.54
C ALA A 111 6.70 5.24 22.86
N LYS A 112 7.36 5.24 21.68
CA LYS A 112 7.52 6.43 20.82
C LYS A 112 6.20 6.93 20.21
N SER A 113 5.21 6.05 20.02
CA SER A 113 3.90 6.43 19.46
C SER A 113 2.94 7.07 20.48
N LYS A 114 3.21 6.96 21.79
CA LYS A 114 2.32 7.52 22.83
C LYS A 114 2.34 9.05 22.89
N THR A 115 3.37 9.67 22.32
CA THR A 115 3.50 11.12 22.15
C THR A 115 3.34 11.54 20.69
N ASP A 116 2.97 10.61 19.81
CA ASP A 116 2.73 10.87 18.38
C ASP A 116 1.36 11.53 18.22
N ASP A 117 1.35 12.72 17.64
CA ASP A 117 0.14 13.48 17.28
C ASP A 117 -0.59 12.89 16.05
N GLY A 118 -0.08 11.77 15.53
CA GLY A 118 -0.58 11.08 14.35
C GLY A 118 0.00 11.61 13.05
N ASN A 119 0.92 12.57 13.10
CA ASN A 119 1.52 13.21 11.93
C ASN A 119 2.97 12.77 11.68
N ASN A 120 3.52 11.86 12.47
CA ASN A 120 4.88 11.33 12.31
C ASN A 120 4.98 10.27 11.21
N TRP A 121 4.56 10.64 10.00
CA TRP A 121 4.72 9.81 8.80
C TRP A 121 6.17 9.84 8.30
N ILE A 122 6.67 8.67 7.96
CA ILE A 122 8.00 8.43 7.41
C ILE A 122 7.86 8.07 5.94
N LEU A 123 8.62 8.75 5.09
CA LEU A 123 8.69 8.49 3.66
C LEU A 123 9.86 7.56 3.34
N GLN A 124 9.59 6.52 2.55
CA GLN A 124 10.60 5.64 1.96
C GLN A 124 10.33 5.44 0.46
N SER A 125 11.36 4.98 -0.26
CA SER A 125 11.19 4.59 -1.65
C SER A 125 10.50 3.23 -1.76
N PHE A 126 9.68 3.09 -2.78
CA PHE A 126 9.06 1.82 -3.15
C PHE A 126 9.17 1.65 -4.65
N SER A 127 9.65 0.50 -5.14
CA SER A 127 9.82 0.30 -6.58
C SER A 127 9.33 -1.06 -7.03
N ILE A 128 8.79 -1.09 -8.24
CA ILE A 128 8.40 -2.31 -8.95
C ILE A 128 9.33 -2.44 -10.15
N HIS A 129 9.97 -3.60 -10.29
CA HIS A 129 10.83 -3.94 -11.42
C HIS A 129 10.16 -5.05 -12.23
N TYR A 130 9.80 -4.74 -13.47
CA TYR A 130 8.93 -5.60 -14.29
C TYR A 130 9.63 -6.88 -14.73
N ASP A 131 10.80 -6.76 -15.37
CA ASP A 131 11.57 -7.92 -15.87
C ASP A 131 11.97 -8.89 -14.76
N LYS A 132 12.26 -8.34 -13.56
CA LYS A 132 12.68 -9.14 -12.41
C LYS A 132 11.52 -9.72 -11.63
N LYS A 133 10.28 -9.29 -11.91
CA LYS A 133 9.08 -9.57 -11.12
C LYS A 133 9.31 -9.36 -9.62
N LYS A 134 9.96 -8.25 -9.28
CA LYS A 134 10.34 -7.89 -7.90
C LYS A 134 9.81 -6.52 -7.49
N ILE A 135 9.42 -6.42 -6.23
CA ILE A 135 9.02 -5.19 -5.56
C ILE A 135 10.01 -4.93 -4.42
N PHE A 136 10.44 -3.69 -4.25
CA PHE A 136 11.39 -3.28 -3.22
C PHE A 136 10.84 -2.19 -2.33
N ILE A 137 11.19 -2.25 -1.04
CA ILE A 137 11.02 -1.18 -0.06
C ILE A 137 12.43 -0.69 0.32
N SER A 138 12.66 0.62 0.20
CA SER A 138 13.96 1.28 0.42
C SER A 138 15.09 0.74 -0.46
N GLY A 139 14.79 -0.02 -1.52
CA GLY A 139 15.78 -0.68 -2.38
C GLY A 139 16.41 -1.95 -1.79
N GLU A 140 16.06 -2.34 -0.57
CA GLU A 140 16.75 -3.41 0.16
C GLU A 140 15.84 -4.61 0.43
N ARG A 141 14.65 -4.35 0.98
CA ARG A 141 13.67 -5.39 1.31
C ARG A 141 12.90 -5.73 0.06
N VAL A 142 12.88 -7.01 -0.32
CA VAL A 142 12.36 -7.49 -1.59
C VAL A 142 11.22 -8.48 -1.41
N LYS A 143 10.27 -8.42 -2.33
CA LYS A 143 9.23 -9.42 -2.54
C LYS A 143 9.15 -9.76 -4.02
N GLU A 144 9.04 -11.04 -4.34
CA GLU A 144 8.70 -11.50 -5.70
C GLU A 144 7.18 -11.43 -5.90
N TYR A 145 6.76 -11.08 -7.10
CA TYR A 145 5.34 -11.06 -7.47
C TYR A 145 5.05 -11.88 -8.71
N ILE A 146 3.81 -12.33 -8.79
CA ILE A 146 3.24 -12.96 -9.97
C ILE A 146 2.15 -12.00 -10.46
N GLU A 147 2.06 -11.84 -11.78
CA GLU A 147 0.99 -11.08 -12.45
C GLU A 147 -0.38 -11.74 -12.28
#